data_AF-A0A9R1XTZ9-F1
#
_entry.id   AF-A0A9R1XTZ9-F1
#
_cell.length_a   1.000
_cell.length_b   1.000
_cell.length_c   1.000
_cell.angle_alpha   90.00
_cell.angle_beta   90.00
_cell.angle_gamma   90.00
#
_symmetry.space_group_name_H-M   'P 1'
#
loop_
_entity.id
_entity.type
_entity.pdbx_description
1 polymer ?
#
loop_
_entity_poly.entity_id
_entity_poly.type
_entity_poly.pdbx_seq_one_letter_code
_entity_poly.pdbx_strand_id
1 'polypeptide(L)'
;MVVFFPVQHKNHFYLICINLEEPAVDVTDNKNSVEMLKRAYHDAAKELNLLFSRYLVSVNHKSTFILKGVEPKRVIMKWHIRDNHF
;
A
#
# COMPACT_ATOMS: atom_id res chain seq x y z
N MET A 1 -1.17 12.94 -7.67
CA MET A 1 -1.08 11.72 -8.48
C MET A 1 -1.02 10.54 -7.54
N VAL A 2 -1.87 9.55 -7.78
CA VAL A 2 -1.86 8.27 -7.05
C VAL A 2 -1.33 7.19 -7.98
N VAL A 3 -0.40 6.38 -7.49
CA VAL A 3 0.17 5.25 -8.22
C VAL A 3 -0.34 3.96 -7.58
N PHE A 4 -0.83 3.05 -8.42
CA PHE A 4 -1.44 1.80 -8.00
C PHE A 4 -0.53 0.62 -8.33
N PHE A 5 -0.24 -0.19 -7.32
CA PHE A 5 0.57 -1.39 -7.45
C PHE A 5 -0.28 -2.61 -7.08
N PRO A 6 -0.78 -3.37 -8.07
CA PRO A 6 -1.41 -4.65 -7.80
C PRO A 6 -0.36 -5.64 -7.30
N VAL A 7 -0.61 -6.26 -6.15
CA VAL A 7 0.31 -7.21 -5.55
C VAL A 7 -0.36 -8.57 -5.44
N GLN A 8 0.30 -9.57 -6.01
CA GLN A 8 -0.02 -10.97 -5.78
C GLN A 8 0.86 -11.49 -4.64
N HIS A 9 0.25 -12.01 -3.59
CA HIS A 9 0.95 -12.74 -2.55
C HIS A 9 0.27 -14.08 -2.30
N LYS A 10 0.97 -15.18 -2.59
CA LYS A 10 0.40 -16.53 -2.63
C LYS A 10 -0.82 -16.55 -3.57
N ASN A 11 -1.99 -16.96 -3.06
CA ASN A 11 -3.25 -17.01 -3.80
C ASN A 11 -4.16 -15.83 -3.44
N HIS A 12 -3.58 -14.66 -3.24
CA HIS A 12 -4.32 -13.46 -2.84
C HIS A 12 -3.83 -12.22 -3.57
N PHE A 13 -4.76 -11.39 -4.02
CA PHE A 13 -4.47 -10.10 -4.62
C PHE A 13 -4.91 -8.97 -3.69
N TYR A 14 -4.05 -7.98 -3.54
CA TYR A 14 -4.34 -6.73 -2.85
C TYR A 14 -3.67 -5.57 -3.58
N LEU A 15 -4.00 -4.34 -3.20
CA LEU A 15 -3.53 -3.13 -3.85
C LEU A 15 -2.71 -2.29 -2.88
N ILE A 16 -1.54 -1.84 -3.30
CA ILE A 16 -0.79 -0.79 -2.62
C ILE A 16 -0.93 0.49 -3.43
N CYS A 17 -1.40 1.55 -2.76
CA CYS A 17 -1.64 2.86 -3.33
C CYS A 17 -0.62 3.84 -2.74
N ILE A 18 0.16 4.50 -3.59
CA ILE A 18 1.11 5.53 -3.17
C ILE A 18 0.62 6.88 -3.69
N ASN A 19 0.26 7.77 -2.77
CA ASN A 19 -0.14 9.14 -3.10
C ASN A 19 1.08 10.08 -2.99
N LEU A 20 1.40 10.75 -4.10
CA LEU A 20 2.54 11.66 -4.21
C LEU A 20 2.17 13.14 -3.96
N GLU A 21 0.88 13.48 -3.96
CA GLU A 21 0.38 14.82 -3.62
C GLU A 21 0.14 14.95 -2.13
N GLU A 22 -0.56 13.97 -1.56
CA GLU A 22 -0.75 13.83 -0.12
C GLU A 22 0.04 12.59 0.31
N PRO A 23 1.19 12.74 0.97
CA PRO A 23 2.14 11.65 1.20
C PRO A 23 1.49 10.50 1.99
N ALA A 24 1.12 9.43 1.30
CA ALA A 24 0.43 8.29 1.89
C ALA A 24 0.78 6.99 1.17
N VAL A 25 0.86 5.90 1.94
CA VAL A 25 1.00 4.54 1.45
C VAL A 25 -0.14 3.71 2.02
N ASP A 26 -1.15 3.46 1.19
CA ASP A 26 -2.37 2.79 1.59
C ASP A 26 -2.42 1.37 1.04
N VAL A 27 -2.78 0.41 1.89
CA VAL A 27 -3.02 -0.99 1.50
C VAL A 27 -4.52 -1.22 1.48
N THR A 28 -5.05 -1.53 0.29
CA THR A 28 -6.46 -1.90 0.09
C THR A 28 -6.54 -3.39 -0.20
N ASP A 29 -7.38 -4.07 0.59
CA ASP A 29 -7.54 -5.51 0.55
C ASP A 29 -9.02 -5.83 0.84
N ASN A 30 -9.59 -6.85 0.21
CA ASN A 30 -10.96 -7.32 0.42
C ASN A 30 -11.07 -8.46 1.44
N LYS A 31 -9.96 -9.06 1.91
CA LYS A 31 -10.00 -10.13 2.92
C LYS A 31 -10.13 -9.58 4.33
N ASN A 32 -11.08 -10.08 5.12
CA ASN A 32 -11.25 -9.68 6.54
C ASN A 32 -10.28 -10.38 7.52
N SER A 33 -9.25 -11.10 7.03
CA SER A 33 -8.44 -11.99 7.88
C SER A 33 -7.43 -11.26 8.77
N VAL A 34 -7.27 -11.82 9.98
CA VAL A 34 -6.55 -11.37 11.18
C VAL A 34 -5.02 -11.38 11.02
N GLU A 35 -4.36 -10.48 11.78
CA GLU A 35 -2.93 -10.24 12.12
C GLU A 35 -1.78 -10.81 11.27
N MET A 36 -1.80 -12.05 10.80
CA MET A 36 -0.70 -12.65 10.05
C MET A 36 -0.44 -11.93 8.71
N LEU A 37 -1.50 -11.44 8.07
CA LEU A 37 -1.40 -10.66 6.82
C LEU A 37 -0.98 -9.20 7.07
N LYS A 38 -1.18 -8.65 8.27
CA LYS A 38 -0.81 -7.26 8.56
C LYS A 38 0.69 -7.03 8.45
N ARG A 39 1.52 -7.96 8.96
CA ARG A 39 2.99 -7.86 8.83
C ARG A 39 3.42 -8.00 7.38
N ALA A 40 2.92 -9.01 6.67
CA ALA A 40 3.24 -9.21 5.26
C ALA A 40 2.88 -7.99 4.38
N TYR A 41 1.72 -7.36 4.64
CA TYR A 41 1.32 -6.13 3.95
C TYR A 41 2.20 -4.94 4.28
N HIS A 42 2.56 -4.80 5.56
CA HIS A 42 3.40 -3.72 6.02
C HIS A 42 4.82 -3.82 5.46
N ASP A 43 5.43 -5.01 5.53
CA ASP A 43 6.77 -5.26 5.01
C ASP A 43 6.84 -5.06 3.50
N ALA A 44 5.89 -5.63 2.75
CA ALA A 44 5.83 -5.46 1.30
C ALA A 44 5.60 -4.00 0.89
N ALA A 45 4.70 -3.29 1.57
CA ALA A 45 4.45 -1.89 1.29
C ALA A 45 5.67 -1.00 1.65
N LYS A 46 6.41 -1.32 2.71
CA LYS A 46 7.65 -0.63 3.08
C LYS A 46 8.74 -0.82 2.02
N GLU A 47 8.97 -2.05 1.61
CA GLU A 47 9.97 -2.36 0.60
C GLU A 47 9.62 -1.70 -0.75
N LEU A 48 8.35 -1.80 -1.16
CA LEU A 48 7.87 -1.16 -2.38
C LEU A 48 8.03 0.38 -2.30
N ASN A 49 7.68 0.99 -1.17
CA ASN A 49 7.82 2.43 -0.97
C ASN A 49 9.30 2.86 -1.07
N LEU A 50 10.22 2.08 -0.50
CA LEU A 50 11.67 2.33 -0.59
C LEU A 50 12.16 2.25 -2.04
N LEU A 51 11.80 1.18 -2.76
CA LEU A 51 12.21 0.97 -4.15
C LEU A 51 11.62 2.05 -5.07
N PHE A 52 10.35 2.39 -4.89
CA PHE A 52 9.69 3.43 -5.66
C PHE A 52 10.30 4.81 -5.38
N SER A 53 10.62 5.11 -4.12
CA SER A 53 11.34 6.34 -3.75
C SER A 53 12.70 6.43 -4.46
N ARG A 54 13.48 5.33 -4.49
CA ARG A 54 14.76 5.28 -5.23
C ARG A 54 14.56 5.50 -6.73
N TYR A 55 13.52 4.92 -7.31
CA TYR A 55 13.17 5.16 -8.72
C TYR A 55 12.87 6.64 -8.98
N LEU A 56 12.03 7.27 -8.15
CA LEU A 56 11.70 8.71 -8.28
C LEU A 56 12.95 9.59 -8.21
N VAL A 57 13.92 9.24 -7.35
CA VAL A 57 15.23 9.90 -7.29
C VAL A 57 16.01 9.71 -8.59
N SER A 58 16.06 8.50 -9.12
CA SER A 58 16.80 8.20 -10.36
C SER A 58 16.29 8.96 -11.58
N VAL A 59 14.99 9.28 -11.62
CA VAL A 59 14.37 10.04 -12.72
C VAL A 59 14.20 11.53 -12.41
N ASN A 60 14.82 12.02 -11.32
CA ASN A 60 14.73 13.41 -10.86
C ASN A 60 13.28 13.94 -10.71
N HIS A 61 12.37 13.08 -10.23
CA HIS A 61 10.97 13.44 -10.09
C HIS A 61 10.77 14.39 -8.90
N LYS A 62 9.96 15.45 -9.05
CA LYS A 62 9.69 16.47 -8.01
C LYS A 62 9.26 15.94 -6.63
N SER A 63 8.74 14.71 -6.55
CA SER A 63 8.26 14.06 -5.32
C SER A 63 9.32 13.18 -4.61
N THR A 64 10.60 13.30 -4.97
CA THR A 64 11.73 12.48 -4.44
C THR A 64 11.78 12.34 -2.92
N PHE A 65 11.43 13.40 -2.17
CA PHE A 65 11.57 13.43 -0.71
C PHE A 65 10.29 13.09 0.05
N ILE A 66 9.17 12.96 -0.65
CA ILE A 66 7.84 12.96 -0.06
C ILE A 66 7.52 11.66 0.68
N LEU A 67 8.09 10.55 0.25
CA LEU A 67 7.71 9.21 0.70
C LEU A 67 8.59 8.63 1.81
N LYS A 68 9.68 9.31 2.18
CA LYS A 68 10.63 8.79 3.17
C LYS A 68 10.00 8.81 4.57
N GLY A 69 9.89 7.63 5.18
CA GLY A 69 9.33 7.48 6.53
C GLY A 69 7.79 7.45 6.59
N VAL A 70 7.11 7.45 5.44
CA VAL A 70 5.66 7.22 5.40
C VAL A 70 5.39 5.75 5.72
N GLU A 71 4.68 5.52 6.82
CA GLU A 71 4.31 4.18 7.27
C GLU A 71 3.08 3.67 6.51
N PRO A 72 3.12 2.45 5.95
CA PRO A 72 1.97 1.87 5.28
C PRO A 72 0.78 1.68 6.21
N LYS A 73 -0.40 2.07 5.74
CA LYS A 73 -1.65 1.92 6.47
C LYS A 73 -2.63 1.05 5.70
N ARG A 74 -3.23 0.07 6.38
CA ARG A 74 -4.35 -0.67 5.81
C ARG A 74 -5.62 0.18 5.87
N VAL A 75 -6.28 0.35 4.74
CA VAL A 75 -7.56 1.07 4.66
C VAL A 75 -8.69 0.16 5.15
N ILE A 76 -9.49 0.66 6.08
CA ILE A 76 -10.71 -0.02 6.54
C ILE A 76 -11.84 0.41 5.62
N MET A 77 -12.26 -0.48 4.73
CA MET A 77 -13.36 -0.22 3.80
C MET A 77 -14.71 -0.39 4.51
N LYS A 78 -15.70 0.45 4.16
CA LYS A 78 -17.04 0.42 4.78
C LYS A 78 -17.74 -0.94 4.63
N TRP A 79 -17.48 -1.67 3.55
CA TRP A 79 -18.03 -3.01 3.31
C TRP A 79 -17.35 -4.12 4.13
N HIS A 80 -16.25 -3.87 4.83
CA HIS A 80 -15.72 -4.81 5.83
C HIS A 80 -16.54 -4.81 7.12
N ILE A 81 -17.37 -3.78 7.34
CA ILE A 81 -18.11 -3.55 8.58
C ILE A 81 -19.52 -4.17 8.52
N ARG A 82 -19.94 -4.64 7.33
CA ARG A 82 -21.17 -5.43 7.17
C ARG A 82 -20.75 -6.85 6.85
N ASP A 83 -21.21 -7.79 7.67
CA ASP A 83 -21.09 -9.22 7.39
C ASP A 83 -21.67 -9.50 6.00
N ASN A 84 -20.78 -9.60 5.01
CA ASN A 84 -21.13 -10.10 3.70
C ASN A 84 -21.25 -11.62 3.84
N HIS A 85 -22.42 -12.06 4.32
CA HIS A 85 -22.90 -13.42 4.12
C HIS A 85 -23.17 -13.61 2.63
N PHE A 86 -22.16 -14.10 1.90
CA PHE A 86 -22.35 -14.77 0.61
C PHE A 86 -22.25 -16.28 0.85
#